data_AF-C6E9Q5-F1
#
_entry.id   AF-C6E9Q5-F1
#
_cell.length_a   1.000
_cell.length_b   1.000
_cell.length_c   1.000
_cell.angle_alpha   90.00
_cell.angle_beta   90.00
_cell.angle_gamma   90.00
#
_symmetry.space_group_name_H-M   'P 1'
#
loop_
_entity.id
_entity.type
_entity.pdbx_description
1 polymer ?
#
loop_
_entity_poly.entity_id
_entity_poly.type
_entity_poly.pdbx_seq_one_letter_code
_entity_poly.pdbx_strand_id
1 'polypeptide(L)'
;MMETNDRADKLSAASVAIDGTRIRTVREAKRLTQLYVANVVGVTTDTISRWENNRYPSIKRENAQKLADALEVPLVDILREETTVPEDEAGADLPPPSPRLTKLLILFGLAALLLLLMVVILARTPSSAPKAVRWLPRYAAPGEVIPVQIKVARLPGDPFGFILKEKLPDGMRLVSSVPPNSAAEPAGSSLKWLVPGGGSPVTISYSMRTPAPFAQGKDVKVKGEIVLHGGDANRTEEVGGGSEVRIGPYHWADANGDGSIDDDEIMPAYYVCDEMKGLGLEWKIIEAIWSGKGYRWDPKTGYTVLK
;
A
#
# COMPACT_ATOMS: atom_id res chain seq x y z
N MET A 1 48.73 63.02 18.59
CA MET A 1 48.39 62.09 17.48
C MET A 1 47.71 60.86 18.08
N MET A 2 46.42 60.94 18.42
CA MET A 2 45.63 59.78 18.85
C MET A 2 44.13 60.13 18.95
N GLU A 3 43.54 60.73 17.92
CA GLU A 3 42.07 60.99 17.91
C GLU A 3 41.40 60.68 16.56
N THR A 4 42.16 60.29 15.54
CA THR A 4 41.59 59.95 14.23
C THR A 4 41.21 58.48 14.09
N ASN A 5 41.61 57.62 15.05
CA ASN A 5 41.40 56.17 14.95
C ASN A 5 40.10 55.69 15.62
N ASP A 6 39.54 56.44 16.56
CA ASP A 6 38.36 56.02 17.35
C ASP A 6 37.02 56.32 16.64
N ARG A 7 37.04 57.23 15.65
CA ARG A 7 35.87 57.59 14.84
C ARG A 7 35.65 56.61 13.67
N ALA A 8 36.72 55.95 13.20
CA ALA A 8 36.64 54.92 12.17
C ALA A 8 36.07 53.61 12.71
N ASP A 9 36.45 53.22 13.94
CA ASP A 9 35.94 52.00 14.59
C ASP A 9 34.48 52.10 15.03
N LYS A 10 33.93 53.31 15.25
CA LYS A 10 32.50 53.49 15.57
C LYS A 10 31.56 53.52 14.35
N LEU A 11 32.06 53.79 13.15
CA LEU A 11 31.27 53.72 11.90
C LEU A 11 31.18 52.28 11.33
N SER A 12 32.09 51.41 11.76
CA SER A 12 32.19 49.97 11.44
C SER A 12 31.07 49.10 12.06
N ALA A 13 30.45 49.55 13.15
CA ALA A 13 29.51 48.73 13.93
C ALA A 13 28.02 48.86 13.52
N ALA A 14 27.67 49.74 12.59
CA ALA A 14 26.28 49.88 12.15
C ALA A 14 25.88 48.67 11.30
N SER A 15 24.92 47.88 11.79
CA SER A 15 24.27 46.85 10.98
C SER A 15 23.30 47.52 10.00
N VAL A 16 23.27 47.03 8.76
CA VAL A 16 22.38 47.52 7.70
C VAL A 16 21.46 46.39 7.25
N ALA A 17 20.22 46.74 6.91
CA ALA A 17 19.26 45.79 6.37
C ALA A 17 19.46 45.63 4.86
N ILE A 18 19.73 44.42 4.40
CA ILE A 18 19.91 44.06 3.00
C ILE A 18 18.65 43.41 2.41
N ASP A 19 18.45 43.56 1.11
CA ASP A 19 17.45 42.83 0.34
C ASP A 19 18.11 41.64 -0.37
N GLY A 20 18.02 40.46 0.25
CA GLY A 20 18.56 39.22 -0.26
C GLY A 20 18.04 38.83 -1.64
N THR A 21 16.79 39.14 -1.93
CA THR A 21 16.17 38.81 -3.22
C THR A 21 16.74 39.68 -4.34
N ARG A 22 16.94 40.98 -4.11
CA ARG A 22 17.61 41.86 -5.07
C ARG A 22 19.07 41.44 -5.31
N ILE A 23 19.80 41.13 -4.25
CA ILE A 23 21.19 40.62 -4.31
C ILE A 23 21.26 39.39 -5.23
N ARG A 24 20.35 38.43 -5.04
CA ARG A 24 20.28 37.21 -5.86
C ARG A 24 20.00 37.52 -7.33
N THR A 25 19.03 38.39 -7.60
CA THR A 25 18.65 38.76 -8.97
C THR A 25 19.81 39.43 -9.71
N VAL A 26 20.52 40.37 -9.07
CA VAL A 26 21.70 41.04 -9.66
C VAL A 26 22.81 40.04 -9.92
N ARG A 27 23.09 39.14 -8.97
CA ARG A 27 24.10 38.09 -9.13
C ARG A 27 23.80 37.20 -10.34
N GLU A 28 22.57 36.71 -10.44
CA GLU A 28 22.13 35.81 -11.51
C GLU A 28 22.11 36.51 -12.88
N ALA A 29 21.71 37.78 -12.93
CA ALA A 29 21.76 38.60 -14.15
C ALA A 29 23.20 38.76 -14.68
N LYS A 30 24.17 38.92 -13.78
CA LYS A 30 25.61 38.96 -14.11
C LYS A 30 26.25 37.58 -14.28
N ARG A 31 25.46 36.49 -14.19
CA ARG A 31 25.91 35.08 -14.28
C ARG A 31 27.02 34.72 -13.29
N LEU A 32 27.06 35.39 -12.15
CA LEU A 32 28.04 35.11 -11.09
C LEU A 32 27.56 33.93 -10.23
N THR A 33 28.48 33.04 -9.88
CA THR A 33 28.16 31.94 -8.94
C THR A 33 28.23 32.45 -7.50
N GLN A 34 27.47 31.82 -6.59
CA GLN A 34 27.58 32.13 -5.16
C GLN A 34 29.00 31.86 -4.63
N LEU A 35 29.70 30.87 -5.20
CA LEU A 35 31.11 30.58 -4.91
C LEU A 35 32.03 31.74 -5.29
N TYR A 36 31.82 32.33 -6.46
CA TYR A 36 32.58 33.50 -6.89
C TYR A 36 32.37 34.69 -5.95
N VAL A 37 31.11 35.04 -5.66
CA VAL A 37 30.79 36.17 -4.78
C VAL A 37 31.32 35.96 -3.36
N ALA A 38 31.20 34.73 -2.83
CA ALA A 38 31.72 34.38 -1.52
C ALA A 38 33.24 34.61 -1.42
N ASN A 39 34.00 34.20 -2.45
CA ASN A 39 35.45 34.40 -2.51
C ASN A 39 35.83 35.89 -2.57
N VAL A 40 35.12 36.70 -3.36
CA VAL A 40 35.39 38.14 -3.50
C VAL A 40 35.05 38.91 -2.22
N VAL A 41 33.94 38.56 -1.57
CA VAL A 41 33.48 39.20 -0.32
C VAL A 41 34.30 38.72 0.89
N GLY A 42 34.94 37.55 0.80
CA GLY A 42 35.74 36.94 1.87
C GLY A 42 34.89 36.22 2.92
N VAL A 43 33.78 35.60 2.49
CA VAL A 43 32.88 34.82 3.35
C VAL A 43 32.64 33.42 2.75
N THR A 44 31.94 32.54 3.47
CA THR A 44 31.58 31.22 2.94
C THR A 44 30.39 31.29 1.98
N THR A 45 30.27 30.31 1.08
CA THR A 45 29.12 30.19 0.17
C THR A 45 27.79 30.05 0.90
N ASP A 46 27.79 29.37 2.05
CA ASP A 46 26.62 29.27 2.93
C ASP A 46 26.19 30.64 3.47
N THR A 47 27.14 31.53 3.77
CA THR A 47 26.84 32.90 4.22
C THR A 47 26.13 33.70 3.13
N ILE A 48 26.62 33.63 1.89
CA ILE A 48 25.97 34.27 0.73
C ILE A 48 24.57 33.69 0.51
N SER A 49 24.42 32.37 0.59
CA SER A 49 23.12 31.70 0.48
C SER A 49 22.13 32.19 1.54
N ARG A 50 22.56 32.36 2.79
CA ARG A 50 21.69 32.87 3.87
C ARG A 50 21.27 34.33 3.64
N TRP A 51 22.17 35.17 3.14
CA TRP A 51 21.86 36.55 2.79
C TRP A 51 20.88 36.63 1.63
N GLU A 52 21.11 35.91 0.53
CA GLU A 52 20.23 35.89 -0.64
C GLU A 52 18.82 35.35 -0.34
N ASN A 53 18.71 34.43 0.62
CA ASN A 53 17.44 33.89 1.07
C ASN A 53 16.78 34.70 2.20
N ASN A 54 17.29 35.91 2.50
CA ASN A 54 16.78 36.78 3.58
C ASN A 54 16.72 36.11 4.96
N ARG A 55 17.51 35.05 5.20
CA ARG A 55 17.56 34.35 6.50
C ARG A 55 18.31 35.17 7.55
N TYR A 56 19.25 36.01 7.11
CA TYR A 56 19.89 37.05 7.93
C TYR A 56 19.83 38.39 7.19
N PRO A 57 18.72 39.14 7.35
CA PRO A 57 18.51 40.38 6.60
C PRO A 57 19.34 41.55 7.14
N SER A 58 19.96 41.43 8.33
CA SER A 58 20.82 42.46 8.90
C SER A 58 22.26 41.97 8.92
N ILE A 59 23.17 42.73 8.28
CA ILE A 59 24.60 42.41 8.21
C ILE A 59 25.44 43.65 8.53
N LYS A 60 26.71 43.47 8.90
CA LYS A 60 27.62 44.60 9.10
C LYS A 60 27.72 45.43 7.83
N ARG A 61 27.71 46.77 7.94
CA ARG A 61 27.81 47.68 6.80
C ARG A 61 29.01 47.38 5.90
N GLU A 62 30.15 47.03 6.48
CA GLU A 62 31.36 46.64 5.74
C GLU A 62 31.13 45.44 4.81
N ASN A 63 30.39 44.43 5.29
CA ASN A 63 30.07 43.25 4.48
C ASN A 63 29.04 43.59 3.40
N ALA A 64 28.09 44.48 3.69
CA ALA A 64 27.15 44.98 2.68
C ALA A 64 27.89 45.76 1.58
N GLN A 65 28.88 46.59 1.95
CA GLN A 65 29.70 47.31 0.97
C GLN A 65 30.49 46.35 0.08
N LYS A 66 31.20 45.38 0.67
CA LYS A 66 31.93 44.35 -0.09
C LYS A 66 31.02 43.56 -1.04
N LEU A 67 29.78 43.28 -0.61
CA LEU A 67 28.80 42.59 -1.43
C LEU A 67 28.33 43.46 -2.61
N ALA A 68 28.09 44.75 -2.37
CA ALA A 68 27.75 45.71 -3.41
C ALA A 68 28.89 45.86 -4.44
N ASP A 69 30.14 45.95 -3.96
CA ASP A 69 31.33 46.05 -4.80
C ASP A 69 31.52 44.76 -5.65
N ALA A 70 31.36 43.57 -5.05
CA ALA A 70 31.45 42.29 -5.74
C ALA A 70 30.36 42.11 -6.82
N LEU A 71 29.21 42.75 -6.64
CA LEU A 71 28.12 42.78 -7.60
C LEU A 71 28.19 43.99 -8.55
N GLU A 72 29.19 44.86 -8.38
CA GLU A 72 29.37 46.15 -9.06
C GLU A 72 28.07 46.96 -9.17
N VAL A 73 27.39 47.12 -8.04
CA VAL A 73 26.19 47.96 -7.88
C VAL A 73 26.38 48.93 -6.71
N PRO A 74 25.73 50.10 -6.74
CA PRO A 74 25.66 50.98 -5.58
C PRO A 74 25.12 50.26 -4.33
N LEU A 75 25.68 50.56 -3.14
CA LEU A 75 25.24 49.96 -1.88
C LEU A 75 23.74 50.16 -1.64
N VAL A 76 23.19 51.33 -1.98
CA VAL A 76 21.76 51.64 -1.80
C VAL A 76 20.84 50.68 -2.53
N ASP A 77 21.26 50.12 -3.66
CA ASP A 77 20.43 49.24 -4.49
C ASP A 77 20.19 47.88 -3.85
N ILE A 78 21.08 47.46 -2.94
CA ILE A 78 20.98 46.20 -2.21
C ILE A 78 20.44 46.38 -0.78
N LEU A 79 20.17 47.60 -0.34
CA LEU A 79 19.57 47.86 0.97
C LEU A 79 18.05 47.71 0.91
N ARG A 80 17.47 47.26 2.02
CA ARG A 80 16.02 47.24 2.22
C ARG A 80 15.55 48.63 2.61
N GLU A 81 14.58 49.19 1.88
CA GLU A 81 13.92 50.43 2.25
C GLU A 81 13.11 50.22 3.55
N GLU A 82 13.40 51.03 4.58
CA GLU A 82 12.59 51.06 5.79
C GLU A 82 11.26 51.74 5.48
N THR A 83 10.21 50.94 5.26
CA THR A 83 8.84 51.45 5.36
C THR A 83 8.64 51.85 6.82
N THR A 84 8.79 53.14 7.11
CA THR A 84 8.36 53.75 8.36
C THR A 84 6.87 53.49 8.51
N VAL A 85 6.50 52.59 9.41
CA VAL A 85 5.13 52.51 9.91
C VAL A 85 5.01 53.67 10.91
N PRO A 86 4.18 54.69 10.66
CA PRO A 86 3.93 55.72 11.66
C PRO A 86 3.18 55.09 12.83
N GLU A 87 3.60 55.42 14.06
CA GLU A 87 2.83 55.18 15.28
C GLU A 87 1.43 55.77 15.13
N ASP A 88 0.42 54.97 15.47
CA ASP A 88 -0.99 55.34 15.50
C ASP A 88 -1.22 56.60 16.34
N GLU A 89 -1.76 57.65 15.72
CA GLU A 89 -2.85 58.39 16.33
C GLU A 89 -4.11 58.26 15.48
N ALA A 90 -5.17 57.78 16.16
CA ALA A 90 -6.57 58.08 15.91
C ALA A 90 -7.16 57.63 14.56
N GLY A 91 -7.64 56.39 14.57
CA GLY A 91 -9.04 56.09 14.23
C GLY A 91 -9.41 56.16 12.75
N ALA A 92 -9.36 55.01 12.07
CA ALA A 92 -10.29 54.72 10.99
C ALA A 92 -10.43 53.20 10.79
N ASP A 93 -11.68 52.76 10.84
CA ASP A 93 -12.24 51.44 10.51
C ASP A 93 -11.36 50.52 9.62
N LEU A 94 -11.06 49.33 10.12
CA LEU A 94 -10.55 48.22 9.29
C LEU A 94 -11.69 47.70 8.39
N PRO A 95 -11.56 47.69 7.05
CA PRO A 95 -12.46 46.89 6.22
C PRO A 95 -12.22 45.39 6.49
N PRO A 96 -13.28 44.56 6.57
CA PRO A 96 -13.12 43.15 6.92
C PRO A 96 -12.27 42.40 5.89
N PRO A 97 -11.48 41.39 6.31
CA PRO A 97 -10.66 40.60 5.40
C PRO A 97 -11.55 39.96 4.33
N SER A 98 -11.26 40.28 3.07
CA SER A 98 -12.07 39.76 1.97
C SER A 98 -12.02 38.21 1.95
N PRO A 99 -13.16 37.54 1.76
CA PRO A 99 -13.28 36.08 1.88
C PRO A 99 -12.56 35.29 0.78
N ARG A 100 -11.80 35.96 -0.11
CA ARG A 100 -11.06 35.33 -1.22
C ARG A 100 -9.69 34.81 -0.78
N LEU A 101 -9.01 35.50 0.13
CA LEU A 101 -7.63 35.19 0.52
C LEU A 101 -7.56 34.04 1.53
N THR A 102 -8.51 33.98 2.46
CA THR A 102 -8.74 32.82 3.34
C THR A 102 -9.15 31.58 2.55
N LYS A 103 -10.01 31.72 1.53
CA LYS A 103 -10.35 30.60 0.62
C LYS A 103 -9.14 30.06 -0.14
N LEU A 104 -8.23 30.92 -0.58
CA LEU A 104 -7.02 30.52 -1.33
C LEU A 104 -6.02 29.75 -0.44
N LEU A 105 -5.82 30.20 0.81
CA LEU A 105 -4.98 29.50 1.80
C LEU A 105 -5.56 28.15 2.21
N ILE A 106 -6.88 28.06 2.37
CA ILE A 106 -7.57 26.79 2.59
C ILE A 106 -7.40 25.86 1.38
N LEU A 107 -7.50 26.39 0.16
CA LEU A 107 -7.31 25.61 -1.07
C LEU A 107 -5.87 25.06 -1.18
N PHE A 108 -4.87 25.86 -0.83
CA PHE A 108 -3.46 25.48 -0.90
C PHE A 108 -3.11 24.46 0.18
N GLY A 109 -3.64 24.64 1.40
CA GLY A 109 -3.52 23.64 2.48
C GLY A 109 -4.17 22.31 2.10
N LEU A 110 -5.35 22.35 1.47
CA LEU A 110 -6.04 21.16 0.98
C LEU A 110 -5.26 20.48 -0.16
N ALA A 111 -4.68 21.25 -1.08
CA ALA A 111 -3.86 20.73 -2.16
C ALA A 111 -2.56 20.08 -1.63
N ALA A 112 -1.91 20.69 -0.65
CA ALA A 112 -0.73 20.12 0.01
C ALA A 112 -1.07 18.83 0.78
N LEU A 113 -2.23 18.79 1.44
CA LEU A 113 -2.71 17.58 2.12
C LEU A 113 -3.04 16.46 1.13
N LEU A 114 -3.67 16.78 -0.01
CA LEU A 114 -3.94 15.84 -1.09
C LEU A 114 -2.65 15.32 -1.73
N LEU A 115 -1.66 16.19 -1.93
CA LEU A 115 -0.35 15.81 -2.44
C LEU A 115 0.38 14.88 -1.46
N LEU A 116 0.36 15.19 -0.17
CA LEU A 116 0.92 14.34 0.88
C LEU A 116 0.22 12.97 0.91
N LEU A 117 -1.12 12.97 0.84
CA LEU A 117 -1.92 11.74 0.79
C LEU A 117 -1.59 10.92 -0.46
N MET A 118 -1.46 11.56 -1.62
CA MET A 118 -1.07 10.92 -2.87
C MET A 118 0.35 10.33 -2.80
N VAL A 119 1.31 11.05 -2.22
CA VAL A 119 2.68 10.53 -1.97
C VAL A 119 2.65 9.33 -1.03
N VAL A 120 1.85 9.37 0.04
CA VAL A 120 1.65 8.22 0.95
C VAL A 120 1.02 7.04 0.23
N ILE A 121 0.04 7.26 -0.66
CA ILE A 121 -0.59 6.20 -1.46
C ILE A 121 0.39 5.60 -2.47
N LEU A 122 1.21 6.42 -3.14
CA LEU A 122 2.22 5.97 -4.11
C LEU A 122 3.43 5.30 -3.43
N ALA A 123 3.77 5.71 -2.20
CA ALA A 123 4.84 5.10 -1.40
C ALA A 123 4.42 3.78 -0.74
N ARG A 124 3.11 3.46 -0.71
CA ARG A 124 2.67 2.10 -0.42
C ARG A 124 3.05 1.24 -1.62
N THR A 125 4.15 0.51 -1.48
CA THR A 125 4.49 -0.56 -2.41
C THR A 125 3.26 -1.46 -2.59
N PRO A 126 2.95 -1.90 -3.83
CA PRO A 126 1.85 -2.84 -4.04
C PRO A 126 2.08 -4.03 -3.11
N SER A 127 1.05 -4.42 -2.34
CA SER A 127 1.08 -5.67 -1.59
C SER A 127 1.59 -6.75 -2.52
N SER A 128 2.73 -7.36 -2.18
CA SER A 128 3.26 -8.47 -2.98
C SER A 128 2.13 -9.46 -3.23
N ALA A 129 1.99 -9.95 -4.46
CA ALA A 129 0.97 -10.94 -4.80
C ALA A 129 0.95 -12.04 -3.72
N PRO A 130 -0.23 -12.51 -3.32
CA PRO A 130 -0.35 -13.40 -2.17
C PRO A 130 0.50 -14.65 -2.41
N LYS A 131 1.35 -15.02 -1.45
CA LYS A 131 2.20 -16.22 -1.60
C LYS A 131 1.36 -17.50 -1.72
N ALA A 132 0.14 -17.50 -1.20
CA ALA A 132 -0.80 -18.61 -1.22
C ALA A 132 -2.06 -18.27 -2.02
N VAL A 133 -2.43 -19.13 -2.96
CA VAL A 133 -3.64 -18.99 -3.78
C VAL A 133 -4.49 -20.25 -3.63
N ARG A 134 -5.75 -20.06 -3.25
CA ARG A 134 -6.75 -21.12 -3.11
C ARG A 134 -7.60 -21.26 -4.36
N TRP A 135 -7.78 -22.49 -4.79
CA TRP A 135 -8.84 -22.90 -5.70
C TRP A 135 -9.93 -23.63 -4.92
N LEU A 136 -11.17 -23.29 -5.20
CA LEU A 136 -12.37 -23.92 -4.65
C LEU A 136 -13.51 -23.85 -5.67
N PRO A 137 -14.42 -24.84 -5.68
CA PRO A 137 -15.54 -24.87 -6.60
C PRO A 137 -16.53 -23.75 -6.31
N ARG A 138 -17.22 -23.28 -7.36
CA ARG A 138 -18.20 -22.20 -7.24
C ARG A 138 -19.50 -22.64 -6.60
N TYR A 139 -19.86 -23.90 -6.80
CA TYR A 139 -21.12 -24.47 -6.35
C TYR A 139 -20.88 -25.74 -5.54
N ALA A 140 -21.89 -26.11 -4.75
CA ALA A 140 -21.92 -27.39 -4.07
C ALA A 140 -23.34 -27.69 -3.56
N ALA A 141 -23.68 -28.98 -3.45
CA ALA A 141 -24.92 -29.38 -2.82
C ALA A 141 -24.83 -29.49 -1.30
N PRO A 142 -25.93 -29.31 -0.56
CA PRO A 142 -25.97 -29.58 0.87
C PRO A 142 -25.53 -31.01 1.21
N GLY A 143 -24.56 -31.14 2.12
CA GLY A 143 -24.00 -32.42 2.55
C GLY A 143 -22.96 -33.04 1.60
N GLU A 144 -22.71 -32.43 0.45
CA GLU A 144 -21.70 -32.87 -0.52
C GLU A 144 -20.27 -32.70 0.01
N VAL A 145 -19.35 -33.56 -0.45
CA VAL A 145 -17.91 -33.39 -0.23
C VAL A 145 -17.32 -32.61 -1.39
N ILE A 146 -16.70 -31.46 -1.09
CA ILE A 146 -16.08 -30.58 -2.08
C ILE A 146 -14.56 -30.55 -1.96
N PRO A 147 -13.83 -30.42 -3.09
CA PRO A 147 -12.38 -30.28 -3.10
C PRO A 147 -11.95 -28.83 -2.86
N VAL A 148 -10.84 -28.65 -2.15
CA VAL A 148 -10.13 -27.37 -2.04
C VAL A 148 -8.63 -27.61 -2.17
N GLN A 149 -7.97 -26.76 -2.94
CA GLN A 149 -6.52 -26.80 -3.12
C GLN A 149 -5.92 -25.43 -2.84
N ILE A 150 -4.81 -25.40 -2.10
CA ILE A 150 -4.05 -24.17 -1.83
C ILE A 150 -2.64 -24.38 -2.35
N LYS A 151 -2.26 -23.56 -3.33
CA LYS A 151 -0.91 -23.56 -3.92
C LYS A 151 -0.13 -22.41 -3.31
N VAL A 152 1.00 -22.73 -2.71
CA VAL A 152 1.92 -21.75 -2.12
C VAL A 152 3.16 -21.65 -2.99
N ALA A 153 3.36 -20.49 -3.60
CA ALA A 153 4.51 -20.22 -4.45
C ALA A 153 5.78 -20.10 -3.60
N ARG A 154 6.85 -20.78 -4.04
CA ARG A 154 8.21 -20.62 -3.52
C ARG A 154 9.16 -20.42 -4.69
N LEU A 155 10.13 -19.53 -4.51
CA LEU A 155 11.15 -19.27 -5.52
C LEU A 155 12.44 -20.01 -5.15
N PRO A 156 13.16 -20.59 -6.13
CA PRO A 156 14.50 -21.13 -5.91
C PRO A 156 15.43 -20.01 -5.45
N GLY A 157 15.89 -20.04 -4.19
CA GLY A 157 16.82 -19.06 -3.63
C GLY A 157 16.35 -18.36 -2.35
N ASP A 158 15.06 -18.47 -1.99
CA ASP A 158 14.52 -17.95 -0.73
C ASP A 158 13.63 -19.02 -0.06
N PRO A 159 14.25 -20.08 0.53
CA PRO A 159 13.50 -21.13 1.19
C PRO A 159 12.91 -20.61 2.50
N PHE A 160 11.58 -20.56 2.60
CA PHE A 160 10.90 -20.18 3.83
C PHE A 160 9.90 -21.25 4.28
N GLY A 161 9.83 -21.43 5.59
CA GLY A 161 8.75 -22.19 6.23
C GLY A 161 7.52 -21.32 6.44
N PHE A 162 6.35 -21.94 6.53
CA PHE A 162 5.12 -21.20 6.78
C PHE A 162 4.10 -22.02 7.56
N ILE A 163 3.19 -21.29 8.21
CA ILE A 163 2.00 -21.88 8.83
C ILE A 163 0.80 -21.44 7.99
N LEU A 164 0.12 -22.38 7.37
CA LEU A 164 -1.17 -22.11 6.74
C LEU A 164 -2.28 -22.32 7.76
N LYS A 165 -3.20 -21.37 7.86
CA LYS A 165 -4.40 -21.46 8.68
C LYS A 165 -5.62 -21.27 7.79
N GLU A 166 -6.55 -22.21 7.82
CA GLU A 166 -7.85 -22.07 7.18
C GLU A 166 -8.93 -21.99 8.26
N LYS A 167 -9.93 -21.13 8.04
CA LYS A 167 -11.12 -21.03 8.87
C LYS A 167 -12.30 -21.54 8.06
N LEU A 168 -12.78 -22.72 8.43
CA LEU A 168 -13.99 -23.32 7.91
C LEU A 168 -15.21 -22.54 8.42
N PRO A 169 -16.19 -22.32 7.54
CA PRO A 169 -17.49 -21.76 7.89
C PRO A 169 -18.31 -22.67 8.81
N ASP A 170 -19.31 -22.09 9.46
CA ASP A 170 -20.18 -22.82 10.36
C ASP A 170 -20.90 -23.98 9.63
N GLY A 171 -20.86 -25.16 10.24
CA GLY A 171 -21.46 -26.37 9.68
C GLY A 171 -20.61 -27.13 8.65
N MET A 172 -19.53 -26.53 8.13
CA MET A 172 -18.57 -27.25 7.29
C MET A 172 -17.63 -28.09 8.15
N ARG A 173 -17.24 -29.27 7.63
CA ARG A 173 -16.34 -30.20 8.34
C ARG A 173 -15.25 -30.69 7.40
N LEU A 174 -14.02 -30.75 7.89
CA LEU A 174 -12.93 -31.42 7.18
C LEU A 174 -13.26 -32.92 7.04
N VAL A 175 -13.09 -33.46 5.83
CA VAL A 175 -13.20 -34.89 5.56
C VAL A 175 -11.81 -35.51 5.56
N SER A 176 -10.89 -34.98 4.74
CA SER A 176 -9.50 -35.43 4.69
C SER A 176 -8.60 -34.35 4.09
N SER A 177 -7.28 -34.47 4.28
CA SER A 177 -6.30 -33.53 3.75
C SER A 177 -4.95 -34.20 3.49
N VAL A 178 -4.27 -33.76 2.42
CA VAL A 178 -2.88 -34.08 2.10
C VAL A 178 -2.11 -32.76 1.86
N PRO A 179 -1.04 -32.48 2.63
CA PRO A 179 -0.60 -33.23 3.81
C PRO A 179 -1.65 -33.24 4.94
N PRO A 180 -1.55 -34.18 5.90
CA PRO A 180 -2.45 -34.22 7.05
C PRO A 180 -2.45 -32.89 7.81
N ASN A 181 -3.64 -32.46 8.25
CA ASN A 181 -3.80 -31.32 9.16
C ASN A 181 -2.90 -31.52 10.39
N SER A 182 -2.13 -30.50 10.73
CA SER A 182 -1.16 -30.55 11.82
C SER A 182 -1.76 -30.27 13.20
N ALA A 183 -3.04 -29.88 13.28
CA ALA A 183 -3.74 -29.75 14.56
C ALA A 183 -4.17 -31.13 15.10
N ALA A 184 -3.81 -31.45 16.34
CA ALA A 184 -4.08 -32.74 17.00
C ALA A 184 -5.58 -33.07 17.10
N GLU A 185 -6.41 -32.04 17.26
CA GLU A 185 -7.85 -32.04 17.02
C GLU A 185 -8.18 -30.66 16.42
N PRO A 186 -9.09 -30.54 15.44
CA PRO A 186 -9.56 -29.24 15.01
C PRO A 186 -10.29 -28.61 16.20
N ALA A 187 -9.60 -27.73 16.94
CA ALA A 187 -10.23 -26.89 17.95
C ALA A 187 -11.21 -25.95 17.23
N GLY A 188 -12.46 -26.41 17.04
CA GLY A 188 -13.49 -25.73 16.28
C GLY A 188 -13.34 -25.89 14.76
N SER A 189 -13.55 -24.80 14.04
CA SER A 189 -13.58 -24.75 12.58
C SER A 189 -12.25 -24.32 11.95
N SER A 190 -11.11 -24.40 12.65
CA SER A 190 -9.82 -23.98 12.11
C SER A 190 -8.90 -25.15 11.76
N LEU A 191 -8.35 -25.13 10.55
CA LEU A 191 -7.35 -26.08 10.06
C LEU A 191 -5.97 -25.42 10.06
N LYS A 192 -4.93 -26.20 10.31
CA LYS A 192 -3.57 -25.69 10.40
C LYS A 192 -2.57 -26.64 9.77
N TRP A 193 -1.70 -26.13 8.89
CA TRP A 193 -0.57 -26.89 8.36
C TRP A 193 0.73 -26.18 8.70
N LEU A 194 1.66 -26.90 9.31
CA LEU A 194 3.03 -26.44 9.52
C LEU A 194 3.88 -27.00 8.38
N VAL A 195 4.29 -26.13 7.47
CA VAL A 195 5.08 -26.54 6.30
C VAL A 195 6.53 -26.09 6.48
N PRO A 196 7.49 -27.02 6.51
CA PRO A 196 8.89 -26.67 6.68
C PRO A 196 9.43 -25.88 5.48
N GLY A 197 10.56 -25.22 5.69
CA GLY A 197 11.25 -24.47 4.63
C GLY A 197 11.65 -25.37 3.46
N GLY A 198 11.57 -24.83 2.25
CA GLY A 198 11.97 -25.51 1.02
C GLY A 198 11.92 -24.59 -0.18
N GLY A 199 12.56 -24.98 -1.28
CA GLY A 199 12.64 -24.14 -2.51
C GLY A 199 11.53 -24.40 -3.53
N SER A 200 10.74 -25.45 -3.38
CA SER A 200 9.70 -25.84 -4.35
C SER A 200 8.31 -25.35 -3.94
N PRO A 201 7.42 -25.05 -4.90
CA PRO A 201 6.01 -24.80 -4.60
C PRO A 201 5.38 -25.93 -3.80
N VAL A 202 4.43 -25.58 -2.93
CA VAL A 202 3.73 -26.55 -2.09
C VAL A 202 2.24 -26.50 -2.40
N THR A 203 1.63 -27.66 -2.61
CA THR A 203 0.18 -27.79 -2.74
C THR A 203 -0.36 -28.47 -1.49
N ILE A 204 -1.37 -27.86 -0.87
CA ILE A 204 -2.16 -28.44 0.22
C ILE A 204 -3.55 -28.70 -0.33
N SER A 205 -3.94 -29.96 -0.37
CA SER A 205 -5.22 -30.42 -0.89
C SER A 205 -6.07 -30.96 0.25
N TYR A 206 -7.32 -30.53 0.35
CA TYR A 206 -8.22 -31.00 1.39
C TYR A 206 -9.65 -31.01 0.88
N SER A 207 -10.46 -31.92 1.42
CA SER A 207 -11.87 -32.01 1.12
C SER A 207 -12.70 -31.65 2.34
N MET A 208 -13.81 -30.97 2.12
CA MET A 208 -14.73 -30.58 3.19
C MET A 208 -16.15 -31.00 2.84
N ARG A 209 -16.90 -31.40 3.85
CA ARG A 209 -18.34 -31.65 3.73
C ARG A 209 -19.09 -30.36 3.96
N THR A 210 -19.96 -30.00 3.03
CA THR A 210 -20.84 -28.85 3.16
C THR A 210 -21.92 -29.10 4.23
N PRO A 211 -22.50 -28.04 4.82
CA PRO A 211 -23.51 -28.20 5.86
C PRO A 211 -24.78 -28.88 5.32
N ALA A 212 -25.42 -29.70 6.17
CA ALA A 212 -26.75 -30.26 5.92
C ALA A 212 -27.54 -30.35 7.25
N PRO A 213 -28.80 -29.88 7.32
CA PRO A 213 -29.52 -29.14 6.28
C PRO A 213 -28.99 -27.72 6.12
N PHE A 214 -29.07 -27.15 4.91
CA PHE A 214 -28.63 -25.78 4.64
C PHE A 214 -29.69 -25.03 3.83
N ALA A 215 -29.85 -23.74 4.13
CA ALA A 215 -30.76 -22.88 3.39
C ALA A 215 -30.21 -22.67 1.97
N GLN A 216 -30.94 -23.12 0.95
CA GLN A 216 -30.51 -22.98 -0.45
C GLN A 216 -30.23 -21.53 -0.81
N GLY A 217 -29.19 -21.31 -1.63
CA GLY A 217 -28.85 -19.98 -2.15
C GLY A 217 -28.08 -19.08 -1.18
N LYS A 218 -27.59 -19.62 -0.04
CA LYS A 218 -26.62 -18.92 0.79
C LYS A 218 -25.20 -19.24 0.34
N ASP A 219 -24.43 -18.18 0.12
CA ASP A 219 -23.02 -18.30 -0.20
C ASP A 219 -22.21 -18.45 1.10
N VAL A 220 -21.21 -19.34 1.06
CA VAL A 220 -20.39 -19.73 2.20
C VAL A 220 -18.96 -19.24 1.99
N LYS A 221 -18.45 -18.44 2.93
CA LYS A 221 -17.17 -17.74 2.78
C LYS A 221 -16.04 -18.42 3.53
N VAL A 222 -15.06 -18.94 2.79
CA VAL A 222 -13.87 -19.57 3.35
C VAL A 222 -12.77 -18.51 3.49
N LYS A 223 -12.12 -18.46 4.66
CA LYS A 223 -11.03 -17.51 4.93
C LYS A 223 -9.76 -18.26 5.30
N GLY A 224 -8.63 -17.75 4.85
CA GLY A 224 -7.33 -18.35 5.12
C GLY A 224 -6.26 -17.30 5.30
N GLU A 225 -5.24 -17.65 6.08
CA GLU A 225 -4.07 -16.82 6.32
C GLU A 225 -2.81 -17.70 6.27
N ILE A 226 -1.73 -17.14 5.72
CA ILE A 226 -0.40 -17.73 5.76
C ILE A 226 0.51 -16.89 6.66
N VAL A 227 1.15 -17.53 7.63
CA VAL A 227 2.13 -16.90 8.52
C VAL A 227 3.52 -17.35 8.08
N LEU A 228 4.28 -16.42 7.54
CA LEU A 228 5.65 -16.59 7.07
C LEU A 228 6.61 -16.30 8.21
N HIS A 229 7.56 -17.20 8.44
CA HIS A 229 8.69 -16.95 9.33
C HIS A 229 9.88 -16.54 8.47
N GLY A 230 10.35 -15.29 8.60
CA GLY A 230 11.51 -14.77 7.88
C GLY A 230 12.24 -13.73 8.71
N GLY A 231 13.48 -14.04 9.12
CA GLY A 231 14.32 -13.11 9.89
C GLY A 231 13.69 -12.65 11.22
N ASP A 232 13.82 -11.35 11.51
CA ASP A 232 13.46 -10.73 12.80
C ASP A 232 11.95 -10.55 13.04
N ALA A 233 11.06 -10.81 12.08
CA ALA A 233 9.62 -10.62 12.26
C ALA A 233 8.74 -11.62 11.49
N ASN A 234 7.65 -12.03 12.13
CA ASN A 234 6.60 -12.83 11.49
C ASN A 234 5.73 -11.93 10.60
N ARG A 235 5.49 -12.38 9.37
CA ARG A 235 4.58 -11.72 8.42
C ARG A 235 3.34 -12.59 8.20
N THR A 236 2.16 -12.02 8.38
CA THR A 236 0.89 -12.69 8.05
C THR A 236 0.31 -12.10 6.77
N GLU A 237 -0.12 -12.95 5.86
CA GLU A 237 -0.80 -12.59 4.61
C GLU A 237 -2.10 -13.37 4.48
N GLU A 238 -3.13 -12.78 3.85
CA GLU A 238 -4.35 -13.51 3.51
C GLU A 238 -4.11 -14.47 2.34
N VAL A 239 -4.79 -15.62 2.35
CA VAL A 239 -4.82 -16.55 1.23
C VAL A 239 -5.70 -15.95 0.12
N GLY A 240 -5.12 -15.74 -1.05
CA GLY A 240 -5.84 -15.21 -2.22
C GLY A 240 -6.63 -16.28 -2.98
N GLY A 241 -7.25 -15.89 -4.08
CA GLY A 241 -8.00 -16.79 -4.96
C GLY A 241 -9.46 -16.93 -4.58
N GLY A 242 -10.04 -18.11 -4.74
CA GLY A 242 -11.44 -18.36 -4.40
C GLY A 242 -11.69 -18.12 -2.91
N SER A 243 -12.85 -17.57 -2.57
CA SER A 243 -13.24 -17.32 -1.18
C SER A 243 -14.68 -17.66 -0.84
N GLU A 244 -15.46 -18.13 -1.80
CA GLU A 244 -16.91 -18.28 -1.66
C GLU A 244 -17.44 -19.47 -2.46
N VAL A 245 -18.30 -20.27 -1.84
CA VAL A 245 -19.02 -21.40 -2.46
C VAL A 245 -20.51 -21.15 -2.33
N ARG A 246 -21.25 -21.22 -3.42
CA ARG A 246 -22.72 -21.17 -3.40
C ARG A 246 -23.29 -22.55 -3.09
N ILE A 247 -23.98 -22.68 -1.96
CA ILE A 247 -24.65 -23.93 -1.62
C ILE A 247 -26.05 -23.94 -2.24
N GLY A 248 -26.29 -24.89 -3.15
CA GLY A 248 -27.53 -25.00 -3.93
C GLY A 248 -27.69 -26.40 -4.51
N PRO A 249 -28.71 -26.66 -5.35
CA PRO A 249 -28.94 -27.98 -5.93
C PRO A 249 -27.96 -28.30 -7.09
N TYR A 250 -26.67 -28.02 -6.90
CA TYR A 250 -25.64 -28.06 -7.93
C TYR A 250 -24.46 -28.93 -7.50
N HIS A 251 -23.94 -29.74 -8.42
CA HIS A 251 -22.71 -30.51 -8.20
C HIS A 251 -21.49 -29.60 -8.28
N TRP A 252 -20.48 -29.84 -7.45
CA TRP A 252 -19.30 -28.95 -7.40
C TRP A 252 -18.50 -28.87 -8.71
N ALA A 253 -18.58 -29.93 -9.51
CA ALA A 253 -17.94 -30.04 -10.82
C ALA A 253 -18.73 -29.34 -11.95
N ASP A 254 -20.00 -29.03 -11.73
CA ASP A 254 -20.79 -28.16 -12.61
C ASP A 254 -20.37 -26.71 -12.31
N ALA A 255 -19.48 -26.18 -13.14
CA ALA A 255 -18.79 -24.92 -12.90
C ALA A 255 -19.64 -23.70 -13.26
N ASN A 256 -20.65 -23.89 -14.12
CA ASN A 256 -21.57 -22.85 -14.56
C ASN A 256 -22.92 -22.88 -13.81
N GLY A 257 -23.29 -24.01 -13.19
CA GLY A 257 -24.51 -24.23 -12.43
C GLY A 257 -25.75 -24.51 -13.29
N ASP A 258 -25.59 -25.07 -14.49
CA ASP A 258 -26.69 -25.31 -15.44
C ASP A 258 -27.40 -26.66 -15.26
N GLY A 259 -26.91 -27.50 -14.34
CA GLY A 259 -27.47 -28.81 -14.06
C GLY A 259 -26.93 -29.90 -14.99
N SER A 260 -25.81 -29.66 -15.66
CA SER A 260 -25.06 -30.65 -16.43
C SER A 260 -23.55 -30.57 -16.14
N ILE A 261 -22.79 -31.54 -16.63
CA ILE A 261 -21.32 -31.48 -16.63
C ILE A 261 -20.92 -31.78 -18.07
N ASP A 262 -20.32 -30.81 -18.75
CA ASP A 262 -19.95 -30.93 -20.17
C ASP A 262 -18.46 -31.29 -20.36
N ASP A 263 -18.00 -31.30 -21.62
CA ASP A 263 -16.61 -31.64 -21.98
C ASP A 263 -15.59 -30.61 -21.47
N ASP A 264 -16.00 -29.35 -21.27
CA ASP A 264 -15.14 -28.28 -20.73
C ASP A 264 -15.02 -28.40 -19.20
N GLU A 265 -16.04 -28.95 -18.53
CA GLU A 265 -16.11 -29.12 -17.08
C GLU A 265 -15.55 -30.46 -16.59
N ILE A 266 -15.69 -31.54 -17.38
CA ILE A 266 -15.27 -32.89 -16.99
C ILE A 266 -13.76 -33.01 -16.82
N MET A 267 -12.97 -32.34 -17.67
CA MET A 267 -11.52 -32.45 -17.66
C MET A 267 -10.90 -31.81 -16.41
N PRO A 268 -11.24 -30.56 -16.02
CA PRO A 268 -10.86 -30.02 -14.72
C PRO A 268 -11.30 -30.88 -13.54
N ALA A 269 -12.53 -31.40 -13.57
CA ALA A 269 -13.05 -32.26 -12.50
C ALA A 269 -12.25 -33.58 -12.37
N TYR A 270 -11.83 -34.16 -13.49
CA TYR A 270 -10.97 -35.34 -13.53
C TYR A 270 -9.62 -35.06 -12.90
N TYR A 271 -8.93 -33.98 -13.29
CA TYR A 271 -7.63 -33.62 -12.71
C TYR A 271 -7.71 -33.41 -11.21
N VAL A 272 -8.76 -32.73 -10.72
CA VAL A 272 -8.98 -32.54 -9.29
C VAL A 272 -9.20 -33.88 -8.59
N CYS A 273 -10.03 -34.77 -9.15
CA CYS A 273 -10.26 -36.10 -8.58
C CYS A 273 -9.00 -36.98 -8.55
N ASP A 274 -8.17 -36.91 -9.59
CA ASP A 274 -6.92 -37.67 -9.70
C ASP A 274 -5.87 -37.15 -8.72
N GLU A 275 -5.63 -35.83 -8.69
CA GLU A 275 -4.69 -35.19 -7.74
C GLU A 275 -5.12 -35.37 -6.27
N MET A 276 -6.43 -35.46 -6.01
CA MET A 276 -7.02 -35.58 -4.67
C MET A 276 -7.54 -36.98 -4.38
N LYS A 277 -6.99 -38.01 -5.04
CA LYS A 277 -7.37 -39.40 -4.85
C LYS A 277 -7.26 -39.80 -3.37
N GLY A 278 -8.32 -40.42 -2.85
CA GLY A 278 -8.42 -40.82 -1.45
C GLY A 278 -8.90 -39.71 -0.50
N LEU A 279 -9.21 -38.52 -0.99
CA LEU A 279 -9.84 -37.44 -0.19
C LEU A 279 -11.37 -37.50 -0.18
N GLY A 280 -11.98 -38.62 -0.60
CA GLY A 280 -13.43 -38.81 -0.52
C GLY A 280 -14.25 -38.13 -1.63
N LEU A 281 -13.60 -37.74 -2.73
CA LEU A 281 -14.28 -37.26 -3.93
C LEU A 281 -14.83 -38.46 -4.72
N GLU A 282 -16.08 -38.35 -5.19
CA GLU A 282 -16.78 -39.43 -5.87
C GLU A 282 -16.72 -39.25 -7.40
N TRP A 283 -15.70 -39.80 -8.05
CA TRP A 283 -15.57 -39.72 -9.51
C TRP A 283 -16.76 -40.33 -10.26
N LYS A 284 -17.31 -41.45 -9.76
CA LYS A 284 -18.37 -42.20 -10.45
C LYS A 284 -19.64 -41.40 -10.69
N ILE A 285 -20.00 -40.49 -9.78
CA ILE A 285 -21.21 -39.66 -9.96
C ILE A 285 -20.96 -38.59 -11.03
N ILE A 286 -19.76 -38.00 -11.07
CA ILE A 286 -19.36 -37.02 -12.10
C ILE A 286 -19.41 -37.65 -13.48
N GLU A 287 -18.79 -38.82 -13.63
CA GLU A 287 -18.79 -39.59 -14.89
C GLU A 287 -20.21 -39.96 -15.35
N ALA A 288 -21.08 -40.34 -14.40
CA ALA A 288 -22.46 -40.67 -14.70
C ALA A 288 -23.27 -39.44 -15.14
N ILE A 289 -23.05 -38.27 -14.52
CA ILE A 289 -23.70 -37.01 -14.90
C ILE A 289 -23.26 -36.58 -16.30
N TRP A 290 -21.96 -36.59 -16.58
CA TRP A 290 -21.38 -36.26 -17.89
C TRP A 290 -21.88 -37.19 -19.00
N SER A 291 -22.03 -38.48 -18.70
CA SER A 291 -22.61 -39.46 -19.65
C SER A 291 -24.12 -39.31 -19.85
N GLY A 292 -24.81 -38.53 -19.01
CA GLY A 292 -26.25 -38.31 -19.03
C GLY A 292 -26.66 -37.02 -19.75
N LYS A 293 -27.92 -36.61 -19.58
CA LYS A 293 -28.43 -35.30 -20.06
C LYS A 293 -28.38 -34.21 -18.99
N GLY A 294 -27.61 -34.43 -17.93
CA GLY A 294 -27.59 -33.60 -16.73
C GLY A 294 -28.14 -34.32 -15.49
N TYR A 295 -28.47 -33.55 -14.46
CA TYR A 295 -28.83 -34.08 -13.15
C TYR A 295 -29.91 -33.24 -12.43
N ARG A 296 -30.48 -33.83 -11.39
CA ARG A 296 -31.22 -33.11 -10.36
C ARG A 296 -30.72 -33.52 -8.99
N TRP A 297 -30.70 -32.57 -8.07
CA TRP A 297 -30.39 -32.85 -6.67
C TRP A 297 -31.65 -32.79 -5.81
N ASP A 298 -31.82 -33.77 -4.92
CA ASP A 298 -32.87 -33.80 -3.90
C ASP A 298 -32.27 -34.04 -2.50
N PRO A 299 -32.78 -33.37 -1.43
CA PRO A 299 -32.24 -33.54 -0.07
C PRO A 299 -32.26 -34.97 0.48
N LYS A 300 -33.16 -35.83 -0.01
CA LYS A 300 -33.34 -37.21 0.49
C LYS A 300 -32.56 -38.21 -0.33
N THR A 301 -32.54 -38.05 -1.65
CA THR A 301 -31.96 -39.04 -2.57
C THR A 301 -30.62 -38.62 -3.17
N GLY A 302 -30.18 -37.37 -2.94
CA GLY A 302 -28.97 -36.83 -3.54
C GLY A 302 -29.14 -36.60 -5.05
N TYR A 303 -28.07 -36.86 -5.81
CA TYR A 303 -28.06 -36.66 -7.26
C TYR A 303 -28.79 -37.78 -8.00
N THR A 304 -29.69 -37.39 -8.90
CA THR A 304 -30.33 -38.26 -9.88
C THR A 304 -29.92 -37.83 -11.28
N VAL A 305 -29.27 -38.72 -12.02
CA VAL A 305 -28.85 -38.49 -13.41
C VAL A 305 -30.06 -38.58 -14.35
N LEU A 306 -30.20 -37.60 -15.24
CA LEU A 306 -31.23 -37.54 -16.27
C LEU A 306 -30.79 -38.36 -17.49
N LYS A 307 -31.70 -39.20 -18.00
CA LYS A 307 -31.46 -40.09 -19.15
C LYS A 307 -31.95 -39.49 -20.47
#